data_AF-A0A0K6IAY0-F1
#
_entry.id   AF-A0A0K6IAY0-F1
#
_cell.length_a   1.000
_cell.length_b   1.000
_cell.length_c   1.000
_cell.angle_alpha   90.00
_cell.angle_beta   90.00
_cell.angle_gamma   90.00
#
_symmetry.space_group_name_H-M   'P 1'
#
loop_
_entity.id
_entity.type
_entity.pdbx_description
1 polymer ?
#
loop_
_entity_poly.entity_id
_entity_poly.type
_entity_poly.pdbx_seq_one_letter_code
_entity_poly.pdbx_strand_id
1 'polypeptide(L)'
;WAQAHGIRHILIQPGRPMQNGFIESFNGKFRDEHLNEGWFETLHQARRAVAVWRTDYNEVRPHSSLGRMPPARFAELHRQRAGDAAQSPSTPIPIE
;
A
#
# COMPACT_ATOMS: atom_id res chain seq x y z
N TRP A 1 -5.68 1.57 -20.73
CA TRP A 1 -5.60 2.56 -19.65
C TRP A 1 -4.17 2.76 -19.15
N ALA A 2 -3.49 1.74 -18.59
CA ALA A 2 -2.13 1.87 -18.04
C ALA A 2 -1.10 2.44 -19.03
N GLN A 3 -1.07 1.92 -20.26
CA GLN A 3 -0.21 2.43 -21.34
C GLN A 3 -0.49 3.90 -21.66
N ALA A 4 -1.77 4.30 -21.71
CA ALA A 4 -2.17 5.68 -21.98
C ALA A 4 -1.73 6.66 -20.86
N HIS A 5 -1.43 6.15 -19.66
CA HIS A 5 -0.94 6.93 -18.52
C HIS A 5 0.57 6.73 -18.28
N GLY A 6 1.29 6.07 -19.19
CA GLY A 6 2.72 5.80 -19.04
C GLY A 6 3.07 4.86 -17.88
N ILE A 7 2.10 4.10 -17.36
CA ILE A 7 2.32 3.19 -16.24
C ILE A 7 2.91 1.88 -16.78
N ARG A 8 4.13 1.55 -16.34
CA ARG A 8 4.80 0.29 -16.68
C ARG A 8 4.16 -0.88 -15.94
N HIS A 9 3.76 -1.92 -16.68
CA HIS A 9 3.36 -3.20 -16.10
C HIS A 9 4.59 -4.04 -15.77
N ILE A 10 4.69 -4.47 -14.51
CA ILE A 10 5.73 -5.38 -14.04
C ILE A 10 5.02 -6.69 -13.68
N LEU A 11 5.27 -7.74 -14.47
CA LEU A 11 4.72 -9.06 -14.20
C LEU A 11 5.65 -9.85 -13.29
N ILE A 12 5.08 -10.78 -12.53
CA ILE A 12 5.87 -11.77 -11.82
C ILE A 12 6.62 -12.66 -12.81
N GLN A 13 7.77 -13.16 -12.37
CA GLN A 13 8.55 -14.12 -13.15
C GLN A 13 7.86 -15.48 -13.14
N PRO A 14 7.88 -16.22 -14.28
CA PRO A 14 7.41 -17.59 -14.32
C PRO A 14 8.08 -18.44 -13.23
N GLY A 15 7.29 -19.22 -12.50
CA GLY A 15 7.78 -20.07 -11.41
C GLY A 15 8.19 -19.33 -10.12
N ARG A 16 7.89 -18.03 -9.97
CA ARG A 16 8.19 -17.25 -8.75
C ARG A 16 6.92 -16.72 -8.06
N PRO A 17 6.03 -17.59 -7.57
CA PRO A 17 4.75 -17.17 -6.95
C PRO A 17 4.96 -16.25 -5.73
N MET A 18 6.07 -16.42 -5.01
CA MET A 18 6.41 -15.61 -3.84
C MET A 18 6.51 -14.09 -4.13
N GLN A 19 6.73 -13.68 -5.40
CA GLN A 19 6.75 -12.26 -5.78
C GLN A 19 5.37 -11.59 -5.60
N ASN A 20 4.30 -12.37 -5.54
CA ASN A 20 2.94 -11.90 -5.31
C ASN A 20 2.50 -12.02 -3.84
N GLY A 21 3.34 -12.54 -2.95
CA GLY A 21 2.94 -12.94 -1.60
C GLY A 21 2.39 -11.78 -0.75
N PHE A 22 2.88 -10.55 -0.94
CA PHE A 22 2.38 -9.39 -0.21
C PHE A 22 0.93 -9.06 -0.54
N ILE A 23 0.56 -9.04 -1.82
CA ILE A 23 -0.81 -8.73 -2.23
C ILE A 23 -1.75 -9.90 -1.94
N GLU A 24 -1.26 -11.13 -2.02
CA GLU A 24 -2.02 -12.33 -1.61
C GLU A 24 -2.33 -12.30 -0.12
N SER A 25 -1.35 -11.99 0.73
CA SER A 25 -1.55 -11.85 2.17
C SER A 25 -2.54 -10.73 2.50
N PHE A 26 -2.45 -9.59 1.82
CA PHE A 26 -3.42 -8.50 1.97
C PHE A 26 -4.83 -8.93 1.58
N ASN A 27 -5.00 -9.56 0.42
CA ASN A 27 -6.30 -10.00 -0.08
C ASN A 27 -6.92 -11.09 0.81
N GLY A 28 -6.10 -12.00 1.36
CA GLY A 28 -6.53 -12.99 2.33
C GLY A 28 -7.05 -12.33 3.61
N LYS A 29 -6.27 -11.43 4.21
CA LYS A 29 -6.66 -10.68 5.40
C LYS A 29 -7.94 -9.88 5.22
N PHE A 30 -8.08 -9.19 4.10
CA PHE A 30 -9.30 -8.44 3.78
C PHE A 30 -10.52 -9.36 3.62
N ARG A 31 -10.34 -10.54 3.03
CA ARG A 31 -11.41 -11.51 2.90
C ARG A 31 -11.84 -12.04 4.26
N ASP A 32 -10.88 -12.47 5.07
CA ASP A 32 -11.14 -13.15 6.33
C ASP A 32 -11.70 -12.21 7.40
N GLU A 33 -11.14 -10.99 7.52
CA GLU A 33 -11.52 -10.04 8.58
C GLU A 33 -12.69 -9.12 8.21
N HIS A 34 -13.20 -9.17 6.97
CA HIS A 34 -14.22 -8.21 6.55
C HIS A 34 -15.27 -8.77 5.60
N LEU A 35 -14.86 -9.39 4.49
CA LEU A 35 -15.82 -9.86 3.49
C LEU A 35 -16.56 -11.13 3.93
N ASN A 36 -15.89 -12.04 4.65
CA ASN A 36 -16.49 -13.28 5.12
C ASN A 36 -17.36 -13.08 6.38
N GLU A 37 -17.18 -11.98 7.11
CA GLU A 37 -17.94 -11.68 8.33
C GLU A 37 -19.32 -11.07 8.04
N GLY A 38 -19.54 -10.54 6.83
CA GLY A 38 -20.76 -9.82 6.46
C GLY A 38 -21.58 -10.51 5.37
N TRP A 39 -22.89 -10.64 5.60
CA TRP A 39 -23.85 -10.87 4.52
C TRP A 39 -24.32 -9.53 3.97
N PHE A 40 -24.21 -9.32 2.66
CA PHE A 40 -24.62 -8.08 2.00
C PHE A 40 -25.81 -8.35 1.07
N GLU A 41 -26.90 -7.63 1.26
CA GLU A 41 -28.09 -7.74 0.41
C GLU A 41 -27.92 -6.92 -0.88
N THR A 42 -27.08 -5.88 -0.84
CA THR A 42 -26.84 -5.00 -1.98
C THR A 42 -25.37 -4.64 -2.16
N LEU A 43 -24.99 -4.34 -3.40
CA LEU A 43 -23.63 -3.85 -3.72
C LEU A 43 -23.31 -2.53 -2.99
N HIS A 44 -24.32 -1.69 -2.74
CA HIS A 44 -24.13 -0.43 -2.02
C HIS A 44 -23.69 -0.66 -0.57
N GLN A 45 -24.35 -1.61 0.13
CA GLN A 45 -23.95 -2.01 1.48
C GLN A 45 -22.51 -2.56 1.50
N ALA A 46 -22.17 -3.45 0.57
CA ALA A 46 -20.82 -4.00 0.45
C ALA A 46 -19.79 -2.88 0.25
N ARG A 47 -20.03 -1.94 -0.67
CA ARG A 47 -19.15 -0.79 -0.92
C ARG A 47 -18.94 0.08 0.32
N ARG A 48 -20.01 0.36 1.07
CA ARG A 48 -19.91 1.13 2.32
C ARG A 48 -19.06 0.40 3.37
N ALA A 49 -19.32 -0.89 3.57
CA ALA A 49 -18.54 -1.70 4.50
C ALA A 49 -17.06 -1.70 4.14
N VAL A 50 -16.73 -1.94 2.86
CA VAL A 50 -15.35 -1.91 2.36
C VAL A 50 -14.69 -0.54 2.54
N ALA A 51 -15.43 0.56 2.35
CA ALA A 51 -14.91 1.90 2.56
C ALA A 51 -14.54 2.15 4.04
N VAL A 52 -15.37 1.69 4.97
CA VAL A 52 -15.09 1.76 6.42
C VAL A 52 -13.84 0.95 6.75
N TRP A 53 -13.79 -0.32 6.34
CA TRP A 53 -12.64 -1.18 6.60
C TRP A 53 -11.34 -0.62 6.01
N ARG A 54 -11.38 -0.10 4.77
CA ARG A 54 -10.21 0.53 4.13
C ARG A 54 -9.70 1.72 4.93
N THR A 55 -10.61 2.51 5.51
CA THR A 55 -10.25 3.69 6.30
C THR A 55 -9.59 3.25 7.61
N ASP A 56 -10.19 2.29 8.32
CA ASP A 56 -9.59 1.72 9.54
C ASP A 56 -8.20 1.11 9.27
N TYR A 57 -8.08 0.27 8.24
CA TYR A 57 -6.83 -0.38 7.86
C TYR A 57 -5.71 0.63 7.54
N ASN A 58 -6.02 1.67 6.76
CA ASN A 58 -5.00 2.62 6.29
C ASN A 58 -4.67 3.72 7.30
N GLU A 59 -5.64 4.17 8.10
CA GLU A 59 -5.49 5.37 8.93
C GLU A 59 -5.31 5.05 10.41
N VAL A 60 -5.86 3.93 10.89
CA VAL A 60 -5.93 3.63 12.34
C VAL A 60 -5.06 2.44 12.71
N ARG A 61 -5.09 1.36 11.93
CA ARG A 61 -4.52 0.08 12.33
C ARG A 61 -2.98 0.09 12.35
N PRO A 62 -2.30 -0.27 13.46
CA PRO A 62 -0.85 -0.35 13.50
C PRO A 62 -0.31 -1.66 12.92
N HIS A 63 0.61 -1.57 11.95
CA HIS A 63 1.24 -2.75 11.32
C HIS A 63 2.64 -2.99 11.86
N SER A 64 2.94 -4.22 12.28
CA SER A 64 4.27 -4.59 12.81
C SER A 64 5.39 -4.40 11.78
N SER A 65 5.13 -4.70 10.51
CA SER A 65 6.07 -4.46 9.40
C SER A 65 6.37 -2.98 9.15
N LEU A 66 5.54 -2.07 9.68
CA LEU A 66 5.70 -0.63 9.56
C LEU A 66 6.07 0.00 10.92
N GLY A 67 6.69 -0.76 11.82
CA GLY A 67 7.09 -0.24 13.14
C GLY A 67 5.90 0.12 14.04
N ARG A 68 4.80 -0.64 13.93
CA ARG A 68 3.52 -0.40 14.64
C ARG A 68 2.86 0.93 14.26
N MET A 69 3.04 1.36 13.02
CA MET A 69 2.43 2.55 12.46
C MET A 69 1.31 2.21 11.47
N PRO A 70 0.28 3.08 11.32
CA PRO A 70 -0.68 2.97 10.23
C PRO A 70 -0.05 3.22 8.85
N PRO A 71 -0.52 2.56 7.78
CA PRO A 71 0.01 2.72 6.43
C PRO A 71 0.02 4.17 5.94
N ALA A 72 -1.02 4.97 6.25
CA ALA A 72 -1.10 6.36 5.83
C ALA A 72 0.04 7.21 6.42
N ARG A 73 0.35 7.01 7.70
CA ARG A 73 1.44 7.73 8.37
C ARG A 73 2.80 7.28 7.86
N PHE A 74 2.97 5.99 7.61
CA PHE A 74 4.19 5.48 6.97
C PHE A 74 4.41 6.11 5.58
N ALA A 75 3.35 6.14 4.75
CA ALA A 75 3.40 6.73 3.42
C ALA A 75 3.73 8.24 3.46
N GLU A 76 3.19 8.96 4.44
CA GLU A 76 3.51 10.37 4.66
C GLU A 76 4.99 10.59 4.96
N LEU A 77 5.56 9.85 5.91
CA LEU A 77 6.99 9.93 6.24
C LEU A 77 7.87 9.55 5.05
N HIS A 78 7.46 8.55 4.27
CA HIS A 78 8.17 8.15 3.06
C HIS A 78 8.18 9.22 1.98
N ARG A 79 7.06 9.94 1.79
CA ARG A 79 7.00 11.08 0.86
C ARG A 79 7.90 12.23 1.30
N GLN A 80 7.89 12.56 2.59
CA GLN A 80 8.74 13.61 3.16
C GLN A 80 10.22 13.31 2.90
N ARG A 81 10.67 12.10 3.25
CA ARG A 81 12.06 11.66 3.00
C ARG A 81 12.45 11.70 1.54
N ALA A 82 11.54 11.30 0.64
CA ALA A 82 11.80 11.37 -0.80
C ALA A 82 11.90 12.82 -1.30
N GLY A 83 11.09 13.73 -0.74
CA GLY A 83 11.17 15.16 -1.00
C GLY A 83 12.48 15.78 -0.49
N ASP A 84 12.89 15.44 0.73
CA ASP A 84 14.13 15.93 1.36
C ASP A 84 15.38 15.44 0.61
N ALA A 85 15.36 14.19 0.13
CA ALA A 85 16.43 13.62 -0.69
C ALA A 85 16.54 14.31 -2.07
N ALA A 86 15.42 14.78 -2.63
CA ALA A 86 15.41 15.55 -3.87
C ALA A 86 15.86 17.02 -3.68
N GLN A 87 15.81 17.54 -2.45
CA GLN A 87 16.15 18.92 -2.12
C GLN A 87 17.57 19.11 -1.55
N SER A 88 18.27 18.04 -1.16
CA SER A 88 19.64 18.11 -0.66
C SER A 88 20.62 18.29 -1.84
N PRO A 89 21.29 19.44 -2.02
CA PRO A 89 22.30 19.59 -3.05
C PRO A 89 23.53 18.76 -2.68
N SER A 90 24.08 17.98 -3.62
CA SER A 90 25.37 17.34 -3.44
C SER A 90 26.44 18.42 -3.23
N THR A 91 26.95 18.57 -2.01
CA THR A 91 28.13 19.39 -1.75
C THR A 91 29.30 18.80 -2.55
N PRO A 92 29.89 19.53 -3.51
CA PRO A 92 31.09 19.04 -4.17
C PRO A 92 32.21 18.99 -3.13
N ILE A 93 32.79 17.80 -2.93
CA ILE A 93 34.02 17.63 -2.16
C ILE A 93 35.10 18.49 -2.86
N PRO A 94 35.76 19.45 -2.18
CA PRO A 94 36.89 20.15 -2.76
C PRO A 94 38.04 19.16 -2.94
N ILE A 95 38.59 19.10 -4.14
CA ILE A 95 39.81 18.35 -4.43
C ILE A 95 40.97 19.28 -4.05
N GLU A 96 41.69 18.95 -2.98
CA GLU A 96 43.05 19.48 -2.73
C GLU A 96 44.08 18.72 -3.56
#